data_AF-A0A2V9D6R1-F1
#
_entry.id   AF-A0A2V9D6R1-F1
#
_cell.length_a   1.000
_cell.length_b   1.000
_cell.length_c   1.000
_cell.angle_alpha   90.00
_cell.angle_beta   90.00
_cell.angle_gamma   90.00
#
_symmetry.space_group_name_H-M   'P 1'
#
loop_
_entity.id
_entity.type
_entity.pdbx_description
1 polymer ?
#
loop_
_entity_poly.entity_id
_entity_poly.type
_entity_poly.pdbx_seq_one_letter_code
_entity_poly.pdbx_strand_id
1 'polypeptide(L)' 'MEIPFRKEKESRMREYIAFDSHKRYSLVEREDVASGKIVQQVRLTHGPGAVRRYLARCTPG' A
#
# COMPACT_ATOMS: atom_id res chain seq x y z
N MET A 1 22.37 33.82 -6.69
CA MET A 1 22.84 32.46 -6.38
C MET A 1 21.64 31.68 -5.92
N GLU A 2 21.03 30.91 -6.82
CA GLU A 2 19.91 30.04 -6.48
C GLU A 2 20.46 28.72 -5.97
N ILE A 3 20.18 28.42 -4.71
CA ILE A 3 20.54 27.15 -4.08
C ILE A 3 19.65 26.09 -4.75
N PRO A 4 20.19 25.08 -5.46
CA PRO A 4 19.34 24.05 -6.04
C PRO A 4 18.72 23.25 -4.88
N PHE A 5 17.39 23.35 -4.75
CA PHE A 5 16.60 22.51 -3.86
C PHE A 5 16.81 21.06 -4.30
N ARG A 6 17.66 20.35 -3.54
CA ARG A 6 18.03 18.97 -3.80
C ARG A 6 16.79 18.12 -3.60
N LYS A 7 16.11 17.77 -4.70
CA LYS A 7 14.99 16.81 -4.76
C LYS A 7 15.55 15.41 -4.51
N GLU A 8 16.01 15.17 -3.29
CA GLU A 8 16.52 13.89 -2.85
C GLU A 8 15.36 12.90 -2.83
N LYS A 9 15.31 12.06 -3.87
CA LYS A 9 14.58 10.80 -3.97
C LYS A 9 13.33 10.74 -3.10
N GLU A 10 12.29 11.46 -3.53
CA GLU A 10 10.93 11.02 -3.25
C GLU A 10 10.85 9.58 -3.80
N SER A 11 10.93 8.60 -2.90
CA SER A 11 10.52 7.24 -3.20
C SER A 11 9.06 7.35 -3.60
N ARG A 12 8.81 7.61 -4.90
CA ARG A 12 7.46 7.92 -5.37
C ARG A 12 6.58 6.76 -4.93
N MET A 13 5.67 7.04 -3.99
CA MET A 13 4.64 6.10 -3.56
C MET A 13 4.03 5.52 -4.83
N ARG A 14 4.24 4.22 -5.06
CA ARG A 14 3.83 3.58 -6.32
C ARG A 14 2.41 3.07 -6.25
N GLU A 15 1.96 2.75 -5.04
CA GLU A 15 0.68 2.11 -4.82
C GLU A 15 0.04 2.60 -3.52
N TYR A 16 -1.27 2.66 -3.50
CA TYR A 16 -2.06 2.76 -2.26
C TYR A 16 -2.56 1.38 -1.85
N ILE A 17 -2.65 1.14 -0.54
CA ILE A 17 -3.21 -0.10 0.02
C ILE A 17 -4.39 0.27 0.92
N ALA A 18 -5.60 -0.13 0.52
CA ALA A 18 -6.81 0.06 1.30
C ALA A 18 -7.19 -1.25 2.02
N PHE A 19 -7.67 -1.13 3.26
CA PHE A 19 -8.18 -2.25 4.06
C PHE A 19 -9.64 -1.97 4.42
N ASP A 20 -10.56 -2.78 3.92
CA ASP A 20 -11.97 -2.74 4.30
C ASP A 20 -12.35 -3.96 5.16
N SER A 21 -12.65 -3.71 6.42
CA SER A 21 -12.86 -4.76 7.43
C SER A 21 -14.30 -5.28 7.38
N HIS A 22 -14.45 -6.56 7.04
CA HIS A 22 -15.73 -7.26 7.05
C HIS A 22 -15.80 -8.23 8.24
N LYS A 23 -17.01 -8.73 8.56
CA LYS A 23 -17.20 -9.65 9.70
C LYS A 23 -16.33 -10.92 9.69
N ARG A 24 -15.88 -11.37 8.51
CA ARG A 24 -15.15 -12.65 8.34
C ARG A 24 -13.73 -12.49 7.80
N TYR A 25 -13.40 -11.33 7.23
CA TYR A 25 -12.13 -11.07 6.56
C TYR A 25 -11.93 -9.55 6.41
N SER A 26 -10.70 -9.12 6.16
CA SER A 26 -10.43 -7.77 5.65
C SER A 26 -10.19 -7.86 4.16
N LEU A 27 -10.91 -7.09 3.36
CA LEU A 27 -10.63 -6.93 1.94
C LEU A 27 -9.44 -5.98 1.82
N VAL A 28 -8.44 -6.38 1.03
CA VAL A 28 -7.26 -5.56 0.75
C VAL A 28 -7.26 -5.24 -0.73
N GLU A 29 -7.16 -3.97 -1.05
CA GLU A 29 -7.06 -3.48 -2.42
C GLU A 29 -5.76 -2.70 -2.60
N ARG A 30 -5.02 -3.02 -3.65
CA ARG A 30 -3.84 -2.27 -4.07
C ARG A 30 -4.17 -1.52 -5.34
N GLU A 31 -3.96 -0.22 -5.29
CA GLU A 31 -4.20 0.70 -6.39
C GLU A 31 -2.88 1.23 -6.91
N ASP A 32 -2.62 1.13 -8.21
CA ASP A 32 -1.47 1.78 -8.83
C ASP A 32 -1.72 3.30 -8.91
N VAL A 33 -0.80 4.09 -8.35
CA VAL A 33 -0.97 5.55 -8.23
C VAL A 33 -1.00 6.24 -9.59
N ALA A 34 -0.29 5.72 -10.59
CA ALA A 34 -0.20 6.35 -11.90
C ALA A 34 -1.48 6.16 -12.73
N SER A 35 -2.12 5.01 -12.60
CA SER A 35 -3.30 4.64 -13.39
C SER A 35 -4.62 4.71 -12.63
N GLY A 36 -4.59 4.78 -11.29
CA GLY A 36 -5.76 4.73 -10.43
C GLY A 36 -6.49 3.38 -10.45
N LYS A 37 -5.84 2.33 -10.94
CA LYS A 37 -6.47 1.02 -11.13
C LYS A 37 -6.15 0.10 -9.97
N ILE A 38 -7.15 -0.67 -9.55
CA ILE A 38 -6.93 -1.81 -8.65
C ILE A 38 -6.12 -2.87 -9.39
N VAL A 39 -4.87 -3.05 -8.98
CA VAL A 39 -3.94 -4.05 -9.53
C VAL A 39 -3.98 -5.37 -8.76
N GLN A 40 -4.48 -5.35 -7.53
CA GLN A 40 -4.65 -6.56 -6.72
C GLN A 40 -5.76 -6.41 -5.70
N GLN A 41 -6.53 -7.48 -5.51
CA GLN A 41 -7.55 -7.59 -4.47
C GLN A 41 -7.40 -8.92 -3.72
N VAL A 42 -7.32 -8.88 -2.39
CA VAL A 42 -7.09 -10.06 -1.54
C VAL A 42 -8.05 -10.06 -0.37
N ARG A 43 -8.62 -11.23 -0.03
CA ARG A 43 -9.36 -11.41 1.21
C ARG A 43 -8.45 -11.97 2.28
N LEU A 44 -8.28 -11.22 3.35
CA LEU A 44 -7.37 -11.53 4.43
C LEU A 44 -8.18 -12.11 5.60
N THR A 45 -8.06 -13.41 5.82
CA THR A 45 -8.73 -14.07 6.96
C THR A 45 -8.26 -13.45 8.27
N HIS A 46 -9.21 -13.12 9.14
CA HIS A 46 -8.92 -12.52 10.42
C HIS A 46 -8.08 -13.45 11.30
N GLY A 47 -7.11 -12.84 11.98
CA GLY A 47 -6.27 -13.51 12.96
C GLY A 47 -5.21 -12.55 13.50
N PRO A 48 -4.62 -12.84 14.66
CA PRO A 48 -3.56 -12.00 15.22
C PRO A 48 -2.42 -11.79 14.21
N GLY A 49 -2.07 -10.53 13.97
CA GLY A 49 -0.98 -10.14 13.07
C GLY A 49 -1.21 -10.40 11.59
N ALA A 50 -2.45 -10.68 11.15
CA ALA A 50 -2.72 -11.01 9.76
C ALA A 50 -2.39 -9.83 8.80
N VAL A 51 -2.77 -8.61 9.16
CA VAL A 51 -2.38 -7.37 8.43
C VAL A 51 -0.86 -7.19 8.42
N ARG A 52 -0.19 -7.39 9.56
CA ARG A 52 1.27 -7.28 9.66
C ARG A 52 1.99 -8.27 8.74
N ARG A 53 1.52 -9.53 8.67
CA ARG A 53 2.07 -10.55 7.76
C ARG A 53 1.85 -10.21 6.30
N TYR A 54 0.74 -9.58 5.96
CA TYR A 54 0.48 -9.09 4.61
C TYR A 54 1.45 -7.95 4.24
N LEU A 55 1.52 -6.91 5.10
CA LEU A 55 2.37 -5.75 4.87
C LEU A 55 3.88 -6.07 4.86
N ALA A 56 4.31 -7.15 5.52
CA ALA A 56 5.70 -7.60 5.48
C ALA A 56 6.20 -8.00 4.08
N ARG A 57 5.28 -8.17 3.11
CA ARG A 57 5.59 -8.46 1.69
C ARG A 57 5.63 -7.19 0.84
N CYS A 58 5.23 -6.06 1.40
CA CYS A 58 5.20 -4.78 0.71
C CYS A 58 6.53 -4.06 0.92
N THR A 59 6.99 -3.35 -0.11
CA THR A 59 8.10 -2.42 0.04
C THR A 59 7.68 -1.29 0.97
N PRO A 60 8.48 -0.95 2.01
CA PRO A 60 8.21 0.22 2.83
C PRO A 60 8.17 1.50 1.97
N GLY A 61 7.19 2.36 2.23
CA GLY A 61 6.94 3.59 1.49
C GLY A 61 6.34 4.64 2.41
#